data_AF-A0A1L0B1J2-F1
#
_entry.id   AF-A0A1L0B1J2-F1
#
_cell.length_a   1.000
_cell.length_b   1.000
_cell.length_c   1.000
_cell.angle_alpha   90.00
_cell.angle_beta   90.00
_cell.angle_gamma   90.00
#
_symmetry.space_group_name_H-M   'P 1'
#
loop_
_entity.id
_entity.type
_entity.pdbx_description
1 polymer ?
#
loop_
_entity_poly.entity_id
_entity_poly.type
_entity_poly.pdbx_seq_one_letter_code
_entity_poly.pdbx_strand_id
1 'polypeptide(L)'
;MSYENRYIHDERKRKSAFEISSRALLLGAVQGAVLSITAHAVLLRFSHGFKNLRTPLKCAFHTIIIGSVSAWKGEKSVTDYRHHMSLLMKKKREKMIEEAAENGIFIEE
;
A
#
# COMPACT_ATOMS: atom_id res chain seq x y z
N MET A 1 -0.97 -21.27 34.72
CA MET A 1 -0.70 -21.65 33.32
C MET A 1 -0.48 -20.36 32.51
N SER A 2 0.79 -20.10 32.19
CA SER A 2 1.34 -19.21 31.14
C SER A 2 0.86 -17.75 30.99
N TYR A 3 1.53 -16.82 31.69
CA TYR A 3 1.60 -15.38 31.32
C TYR A 3 2.73 -15.09 30.30
N GLU A 4 3.55 -16.10 29.98
CA GLU A 4 4.78 -15.98 29.16
C GLU A 4 4.49 -15.81 27.65
N ASN A 5 3.31 -16.22 27.18
CA ASN A 5 2.99 -16.25 25.75
C ASN A 5 2.51 -14.92 25.14
N ARG A 6 2.14 -13.92 25.96
CA ARG A 6 1.61 -12.63 25.46
C ARG A 6 2.70 -11.70 24.92
N TYR A 7 3.88 -11.67 25.56
CA TYR A 7 5.01 -10.83 25.15
C TYR A 7 5.71 -11.34 23.88
N ILE A 8 5.85 -12.67 23.74
CA ILE A 8 6.46 -13.30 22.56
C ILE A 8 5.64 -13.00 21.29
N HIS A 9 4.32 -12.87 21.43
CA HIS A 9 3.44 -12.58 20.30
C HIS A 9 3.52 -11.11 19.81
N ASP A 10 3.76 -10.16 20.72
CA ASP A 10 3.91 -8.74 20.38
C ASP A 10 5.26 -8.45 19.72
N GLU A 11 6.35 -9.03 20.26
CA GLU A 11 7.68 -8.94 19.66
C GLU A 11 7.72 -9.45 18.21
N ARG A 12 7.04 -10.58 17.95
CA ARG A 12 7.00 -11.18 16.61
C ARG A 12 6.22 -10.30 15.62
N LYS A 13 5.12 -9.69 16.05
CA LYS A 13 4.34 -8.73 15.26
C LYS A 13 5.11 -7.43 15.01
N ARG A 14 5.86 -6.93 15.99
CA ARG A 14 6.73 -5.75 15.82
C ARG A 14 7.85 -6.02 14.83
N LYS A 15 8.52 -7.17 14.94
CA LYS A 15 9.59 -7.58 14.01
C LYS A 15 9.07 -7.75 12.59
N SER A 16 7.91 -8.38 12.40
CA SER A 16 7.30 -8.50 11.07
C SER A 16 6.83 -7.15 10.51
N ALA A 17 6.22 -6.29 11.33
CA ALA A 17 5.81 -4.96 10.90
C ALA A 17 7.02 -4.10 10.48
N PHE A 18 8.13 -4.18 11.22
CA PHE A 18 9.38 -3.50 10.89
C PHE A 18 10.00 -4.04 9.59
N GLU A 19 10.03 -5.36 9.40
CA GLU A 19 10.53 -5.97 8.17
C GLU A 19 9.68 -5.57 6.95
N ILE A 20 8.36 -5.58 7.08
CA ILE A 20 7.45 -5.16 6.01
C ILE A 20 7.64 -3.67 5.71
N SER A 21 7.71 -2.83 6.75
CA SER A 21 7.87 -1.38 6.60
C SER A 21 9.23 -1.01 5.98
N SER A 22 10.31 -1.68 6.38
CA SER A 22 11.65 -1.43 5.83
C SER A 22 11.74 -1.82 4.36
N ARG A 23 11.20 -2.98 3.96
CA ARG A 23 11.10 -3.36 2.54
C ARG A 23 10.25 -2.37 1.73
N ALA A 24 9.11 -1.97 2.26
CA ALA A 24 8.24 -0.98 1.62
C ALA A 24 8.94 0.37 1.47
N LEU A 25 9.72 0.80 2.47
CA LEU A 25 10.49 2.03 2.45
C LEU A 25 11.59 1.99 1.39
N LEU A 26 12.32 0.88 1.27
CA LEU A 26 13.35 0.72 0.24
C LEU A 26 12.75 0.76 -1.17
N LEU A 27 11.66 0.01 -1.39
CA LEU A 27 10.97 0.01 -2.69
C LEU A 27 10.39 1.38 -3.02
N GLY A 28 9.81 2.06 -2.02
CA GLY A 28 9.29 3.42 -2.15
C GLY A 28 10.40 4.43 -2.47
N ALA A 29 11.56 4.32 -1.82
CA ALA A 29 12.71 5.18 -2.07
C ALA A 29 13.25 5.03 -3.49
N VAL A 30 13.38 3.79 -3.98
CA VAL A 30 13.80 3.52 -5.36
C VAL A 30 12.80 4.08 -6.37
N GLN A 31 11.49 3.85 -6.15
CA GLN A 31 10.45 4.38 -7.03
C GLN A 31 10.40 5.91 -7.03
N GLY A 32 10.51 6.53 -5.85
CA GLY A 32 10.57 7.97 -5.69
C GLY A 32 11.80 8.58 -6.37
N ALA A 33 12.97 7.93 -6.27
CA ALA A 33 14.19 8.36 -6.94
C ALA A 33 14.04 8.31 -8.47
N VAL A 34 13.50 7.22 -9.02
CA VAL A 34 13.25 7.10 -10.47
C VAL A 34 12.29 8.17 -10.96
N LEU A 35 11.17 8.39 -10.26
CA LEU A 35 10.19 9.42 -10.61
C LEU A 35 10.76 10.83 -10.52
N SER A 36 11.53 11.12 -9.47
CA SER A 36 12.17 12.43 -9.27
C SER A 36 13.21 12.72 -10.36
N ILE A 37 14.10 11.77 -10.67
CA ILE A 37 15.14 11.95 -11.69
C ILE A 37 14.52 12.14 -13.07
N THR A 38 13.53 11.30 -13.42
CA THR A 38 12.84 11.40 -14.71
C THR A 38 12.06 12.71 -14.83
N ALA A 39 11.31 13.12 -13.81
CA ALA A 39 10.63 14.40 -13.78
C ALA A 39 11.62 15.58 -13.91
N HIS A 40 12.77 15.50 -13.23
CA HIS A 40 13.81 16.52 -13.32
C HIS A 40 14.37 16.65 -14.75
N ALA A 41 14.70 15.52 -15.38
CA ALA A 41 15.25 15.49 -16.73
C ALA A 41 14.25 16.02 -17.77
N VAL A 42 12.97 15.64 -17.65
CA VAL A 42 11.89 16.14 -18.51
C VAL A 42 11.73 17.65 -18.34
N LEU A 43 11.71 18.16 -17.11
CA LEU A 43 11.53 19.60 -16.88
C LEU A 43 12.72 20.43 -17.32
N LEU A 44 13.94 19.93 -17.15
CA LEU A 44 15.12 20.57 -17.72
C LEU A 44 15.07 20.60 -19.26
N ARG A 45 14.50 19.59 -19.91
CA ARG A 45 14.42 19.54 -21.37
C ARG A 45 13.38 20.52 -21.94
N PHE A 46 12.21 20.63 -21.31
CA PHE A 46 11.05 21.34 -21.86
C PHE A 46 10.76 22.70 -21.21
N SER A 47 11.18 22.95 -19.96
CA SER A 47 10.83 24.18 -19.25
C SER A 47 12.05 25.08 -19.04
N HIS A 48 12.11 26.19 -19.77
CA HIS A 48 13.10 27.25 -19.54
C HIS A 48 12.97 27.88 -18.13
N GLY A 49 11.74 27.97 -17.60
CA GLY A 49 11.50 28.47 -16.25
C GLY A 49 12.05 27.54 -15.16
N PHE A 50 11.99 26.22 -15.37
CA PHE A 50 12.50 25.25 -14.40
C PHE A 50 14.04 25.21 -14.36
N LYS A 51 14.71 25.49 -15.48
CA LYS A 51 16.19 25.62 -15.53
C LYS A 51 16.68 26.69 -14.54
N ASN A 52 16.06 27.87 -14.58
CA ASN A 52 16.43 29.04 -13.77
C ASN A 52 15.88 29.02 -12.33
N LEU A 53 15.12 27.99 -11.97
CA LEU A 53 14.51 27.88 -10.64
C LEU A 53 15.59 27.66 -9.56
N ARG A 54 15.42 28.34 -8.41
CA ARG A 54 16.27 28.14 -7.24
C ARG A 54 16.12 26.71 -6.69
N THR A 55 17.22 26.15 -6.18
CA THR A 55 17.28 24.80 -5.59
C THR A 55 16.15 24.46 -4.61
N PRO A 56 15.77 25.31 -3.63
CA PRO A 56 14.66 24.99 -2.72
C PRO A 56 13.33 24.76 -3.43
N LEU A 57 13.05 25.51 -4.51
CA LEU A 57 11.82 25.36 -5.27
C LEU A 57 11.81 24.07 -6.11
N LYS A 58 12.98 23.66 -6.61
CA LYS A 58 13.17 22.35 -7.28
C LYS A 58 12.93 21.19 -6.31
N CYS A 59 13.40 21.30 -5.06
CA CYS A 59 13.13 20.32 -4.02
C CYS A 59 11.64 20.24 -3.68
N ALA A 60 10.99 21.40 -3.50
CA ALA A 60 9.55 21.47 -3.22
C ALA A 60 8.73 20.76 -4.32
N PHE A 61 9.08 20.99 -5.59
CA PHE A 61 8.43 20.34 -6.72
C PHE A 61 8.54 18.81 -6.66
N HIS A 62 9.73 18.27 -6.39
CA HIS A 62 9.93 16.83 -6.26
C HIS A 62 9.15 16.23 -5.08
N THR A 63 9.10 16.91 -3.94
CA THR A 63 8.31 16.45 -2.80
C THR A 63 6.81 16.41 -3.10
N ILE A 64 6.29 17.40 -3.86
CA ILE A 64 4.89 17.42 -4.27
C ILE A 64 4.58 16.25 -5.18
N ILE A 65 5.40 16.00 -6.22
CA ILE A 65 5.18 14.85 -7.13
C ILE A 65 5.22 13.52 -6.37
N ILE A 66 6.26 13.29 -5.56
CA ILE A 66 6.41 12.05 -4.82
C ILE A 66 5.23 11.87 -3.85
N GLY A 67 4.82 12.95 -3.17
CA GLY A 67 3.67 12.96 -2.27
C GLY A 67 2.36 12.60 -2.99
N SER A 68 2.07 13.24 -4.12
CA SER A 68 0.86 12.98 -4.91
C SER A 68 0.80 11.54 -5.42
N VAL A 69 1.92 11.02 -5.95
CA VAL A 69 1.98 9.62 -6.42
C VAL A 69 1.80 8.63 -5.26
N SER A 70 2.40 8.93 -4.10
CA SER A 70 2.27 8.08 -2.91
C SER A 70 0.83 8.03 -2.40
N ALA A 71 0.14 9.19 -2.35
CA ALA A 71 -1.26 9.27 -1.96
C ALA A 71 -2.15 8.44 -2.90
N TRP A 72 -1.97 8.60 -4.22
CA TRP A 72 -2.74 7.86 -5.21
C TRP A 72 -2.55 6.33 -5.10
N LYS A 73 -1.31 5.86 -4.90
CA LYS A 73 -1.03 4.43 -4.66
C LYS A 73 -1.67 3.93 -3.38
N GLY A 74 -1.72 4.77 -2.33
CA GLY A 74 -2.41 4.46 -1.08
C GLY A 74 -3.91 4.24 -1.29
N GLU A 75 -4.58 5.16 -1.99
CA GLU A 75 -6.01 5.04 -2.31
C GLU A 75 -6.31 3.81 -3.16
N LYS A 76 -5.46 3.52 -4.16
CA LYS A 76 -5.60 2.32 -4.99
C LYS A 76 -5.48 1.04 -4.15
N SER A 77 -4.50 0.97 -3.26
CA SER A 77 -4.32 -0.17 -2.34
C SER A 77 -5.56 -0.43 -1.48
N VAL A 78 -6.17 0.63 -0.93
CA VAL A 78 -7.41 0.52 -0.15
C VAL A 78 -8.57 0.01 -1.00
N THR A 79 -8.67 0.49 -2.23
CA THR A 79 -9.74 0.09 -3.18
C THR A 79 -9.59 -1.37 -3.57
N ASP A 80 -8.38 -1.80 -3.94
CA ASP A 80 -8.08 -3.19 -4.30
C ASP A 80 -8.35 -4.13 -3.12
N TYR A 81 -7.98 -3.72 -1.90
CA TYR A 81 -8.30 -4.48 -0.67
C TYR A 81 -9.80 -4.65 -0.46
N ARG A 82 -10.58 -3.57 -0.60
CA ARG A 82 -12.05 -3.63 -0.48
C ARG A 82 -12.65 -4.59 -1.50
N HIS A 83 -12.17 -4.55 -2.74
CA HIS A 83 -12.63 -5.44 -3.80
C HIS A 83 -12.31 -6.91 -3.49
N HIS A 84 -11.05 -7.20 -3.12
CA HIS A 84 -10.63 -8.55 -2.76
C HIS A 84 -11.39 -9.10 -1.56
N MET A 85 -11.60 -8.28 -0.53
CA MET A 85 -12.35 -8.68 0.66
C MET A 85 -13.82 -9.00 0.33
N SER A 86 -14.44 -8.21 -0.55
CA SER A 86 -15.80 -8.49 -1.02
C SER A 86 -15.88 -9.86 -1.72
N LEU A 87 -14.92 -10.17 -2.60
CA LEU A 87 -14.86 -11.47 -3.29
C LEU A 87 -14.63 -12.62 -2.31
N LEU A 88 -13.75 -12.45 -1.33
CA LEU A 88 -13.51 -13.46 -0.29
C LEU A 88 -14.75 -13.73 0.54
N MET A 89 -15.49 -12.68 0.93
CA MET A 89 -16.72 -12.82 1.70
C MET A 89 -17.83 -13.50 0.90
N LYS A 90 -17.95 -13.21 -0.40
CA LYS A 90 -18.88 -13.92 -1.30
C LYS A 90 -18.57 -15.42 -1.36
N LYS A 91 -17.31 -15.78 -1.62
CA LYS A 91 -16.87 -17.19 -1.63
C LYS A 91 -17.10 -17.88 -0.28
N LYS A 92 -16.83 -17.18 0.82
CA LYS A 92 -17.07 -17.72 2.16
C LYS A 92 -18.57 -17.96 2.40
N ARG A 93 -19.43 -17.05 1.93
CA ARG A 93 -20.89 -17.21 1.99
C ARG A 93 -21.34 -18.43 1.17
N GLU A 94 -20.89 -18.53 -0.08
CA GLU A 94 -21.19 -19.67 -0.97
C GLU A 94 -20.84 -21.00 -0.30
N LYS A 95 -19.64 -21.11 0.28
CA LYS A 95 -19.20 -22.31 1.00
C LYS A 95 -20.05 -22.64 2.23
N MET A 96 -20.49 -21.63 2.97
CA MET A 96 -21.38 -21.84 4.13
C MET A 96 -22.77 -22.31 3.70
N ILE A 97 -23.30 -21.84 2.57
CA ILE A 97 -24.57 -22.29 2.02
C ILE A 97 -24.46 -23.73 1.53
N GLU A 98 -23.37 -24.08 0.85
CA GLU A 98 -23.09 -25.45 0.41
C GLU A 98 -22.98 -26.41 1.61
N GLU A 99 -22.22 -26.05 2.64
CA GLU A 99 -22.11 -26.83 3.89
C GLU A 99 -23.45 -26.93 4.63
N ALA A 100 -24.28 -25.89 4.62
CA ALA A 100 -25.61 -25.93 5.23
C ALA A 100 -26.56 -26.86 4.46
N ALA A 101 -26.52 -26.82 3.12
CA ALA A 101 -27.29 -27.71 2.25
C ALA A 101 -26.90 -29.19 2.42
N GLU A 102 -25.59 -29.48 2.54
CA GLU A 102 -25.10 -30.83 2.87
C GLU A 102 -25.63 -31.33 4.22
N ASN A 103 -25.82 -30.43 5.19
CA ASN A 103 -26.39 -30.74 6.51
C ASN A 103 -27.94 -30.72 6.52
N GLY A 104 -28.60 -30.56 5.38
CA GLY A 104 -30.06 -30.52 5.26
C GLY A 104 -30.72 -29.24 5.80
N ILE A 105 -29.92 -28.19 6.06
CA ILE A 105 -30.39 -26.88 6.52
C ILE A 105 -30.38 -25.93 5.30
N PHE A 106 -31.54 -25.66 4.75
CA PHE A 106 -31.67 -24.72 3.64
C PHE A 106 -31.71 -23.29 4.19
N ILE A 107 -30.65 -22.52 3.92
CA ILE A 107 -30.61 -21.08 4.16
C ILE A 107 -30.95 -20.42 2.83
N GLU A 108 -32.17 -19.90 2.69
CA GLU A 108 -32.56 -19.07 1.53
C GLU A 108 -31.87 -17.69 1.62
N GLU A 109 -31.54 -17.13 0.44
CA GLU A 109 -30.71 -15.90 0.27
C GLU A 109 -31.21 -14.65 1.01
#